data_AF-A0A540W4L1-F1
#
_entry.id   AF-A0A540W4L1-F1
#
_cell.length_a   1.000
_cell.length_b   1.000
_cell.length_c   1.000
_cell.angle_alpha   90.00
_cell.angle_beta   90.00
_cell.angle_gamma   90.00
#
_symmetry.space_group_name_H-M   'P 1'
#
loop_
_entity.id
_entity.type
_entity.pdbx_description
1 polymer ?
#
loop_
_entity_poly.entity_id
_entity_poly.type
_entity_poly.pdbx_seq_one_letter_code
_entity_poly.pdbx_strand_id
1 'polypeptide(L)'
;MTEIDWTAIHSLAQRVGKNVARKWPGIEAEDLSQEALTALVEHPEMHQKLSENPGLMGAFMTRVATRYASRERYDYTVRSARYLYTPAEVRGLLENAYWDESLRETSVPTGPDDRTALLVHEHVCIALWDLDAAIESLSGMDQMRLTRRFRDGEEYPTDAARKAVDRAIDTLTQRINERINRTPVDHDGPGSRKAGRMPAAV
;
A
#
# COMPACT_ATOMS: atom_id res chain seq x y z
N MET A 1 -35.41 -25.89 -0.65
CA MET A 1 -34.15 -25.30 -0.17
C MET A 1 -33.18 -25.34 -1.33
N THR A 2 -32.75 -24.18 -1.83
CA THR A 2 -31.67 -24.09 -2.82
C THR A 2 -30.39 -24.60 -2.17
N GLU A 3 -29.74 -25.56 -2.81
CA GLU A 3 -28.44 -26.06 -2.36
C GLU A 3 -27.40 -24.95 -2.52
N ILE A 4 -26.65 -24.66 -1.46
CA ILE A 4 -25.63 -23.61 -1.47
C ILE A 4 -24.38 -24.17 -2.16
N ASP A 5 -23.97 -23.55 -3.27
CA ASP A 5 -22.70 -23.88 -3.94
C ASP A 5 -21.52 -23.22 -3.20
N TRP A 6 -21.00 -23.92 -2.19
CA TRP A 6 -19.83 -23.51 -1.42
C TRP A 6 -18.55 -23.40 -2.27
N THR A 7 -18.46 -24.13 -3.38
CA THR A 7 -17.28 -24.11 -4.25
C THR A 7 -17.21 -22.79 -5.02
N ALA A 8 -18.35 -22.35 -5.57
CA ALA A 8 -18.44 -21.05 -6.23
C ALA A 8 -18.18 -19.89 -5.27
N ILE A 9 -18.72 -19.96 -4.05
CA ILE A 9 -18.50 -18.97 -2.99
C ILE A 9 -17.02 -18.86 -2.64
N HIS A 10 -16.35 -19.99 -2.40
CA HIS A 10 -14.94 -20.02 -2.07
C HIS A 10 -14.08 -19.44 -3.20
N SER A 11 -14.35 -19.81 -4.45
CA SER A 11 -13.66 -19.27 -5.63
C SER A 11 -13.84 -17.75 -5.78
N LEU A 12 -15.04 -17.24 -5.48
CA LEU A 12 -15.31 -15.81 -5.48
C LEU A 12 -14.53 -15.10 -4.37
N ALA A 13 -14.51 -15.65 -3.16
CA ALA A 13 -13.75 -15.09 -2.04
C ALA A 13 -12.24 -15.04 -2.33
N GLN A 14 -11.68 -16.08 -2.95
CA GLN A 14 -10.28 -16.09 -3.41
C GLN A 14 -9.99 -14.98 -4.43
N ARG A 15 -10.93 -14.74 -5.36
CA ARG A 15 -10.79 -13.67 -6.34
C ARG A 15 -10.87 -12.29 -5.68
N VAL A 16 -11.79 -12.11 -4.74
CA VAL A 16 -11.93 -10.88 -3.96
C VAL A 16 -10.66 -10.61 -3.16
N GLY A 17 -10.16 -11.59 -2.40
CA GLY A 17 -8.95 -11.47 -1.59
C GLY A 17 -7.75 -11.04 -2.44
N LYS A 18 -7.51 -11.71 -3.57
CA LYS A 18 -6.45 -11.33 -4.53
C LYS A 18 -6.60 -9.91 -5.07
N ASN A 19 -7.83 -9.49 -5.37
CA ASN A 19 -8.08 -8.15 -5.90
C ASN A 19 -7.89 -7.05 -4.86
N VAL A 20 -8.24 -7.33 -3.60
CA VAL A 20 -8.05 -6.40 -2.48
C VAL A 20 -6.57 -6.35 -2.09
N ALA A 21 -5.90 -7.49 -1.90
CA ALA A 21 -4.47 -7.56 -1.55
C ALA A 21 -3.57 -6.73 -2.48
N ARG A 22 -3.87 -6.71 -3.79
CA ARG A 22 -3.14 -5.87 -4.76
C ARG A 22 -3.17 -4.37 -4.45
N LYS A 23 -4.21 -3.89 -3.77
CA LYS A 23 -4.38 -2.49 -3.38
C LYS A 23 -3.86 -2.20 -1.98
N TRP A 24 -3.56 -3.24 -1.20
CA TRP A 24 -3.23 -3.17 0.21
C TRP A 24 -1.89 -3.88 0.46
N PRO A 25 -0.76 -3.19 0.23
CA PRO A 25 0.56 -3.78 0.42
C PRO A 25 0.77 -4.31 1.84
N GLY A 26 1.37 -5.51 1.94
CA GLY A 26 1.66 -6.14 3.23
C GLY A 26 0.53 -6.98 3.83
N ILE A 27 -0.62 -7.09 3.15
CA ILE A 27 -1.75 -7.91 3.61
C ILE A 27 -1.96 -9.08 2.66
N GLU A 28 -2.06 -10.29 3.23
CA GLU A 28 -2.15 -11.53 2.44
C GLU A 28 -3.54 -11.71 1.83
N ALA A 29 -3.58 -12.28 0.62
CA ALA A 29 -4.84 -12.50 -0.09
C ALA A 29 -5.70 -13.56 0.61
N GLU A 30 -5.04 -14.55 1.21
CA GLU A 30 -5.63 -15.65 1.96
C GLU A 30 -6.41 -15.15 3.18
N ASP A 31 -5.82 -14.25 3.98
CA ASP A 31 -6.46 -13.64 5.14
C ASP A 31 -7.73 -12.88 4.74
N LEU A 32 -7.62 -12.08 3.66
CA LEU A 32 -8.75 -11.31 3.13
C LEU A 32 -9.88 -12.21 2.62
N SER A 33 -9.53 -13.33 1.99
CA SER A 33 -10.49 -14.33 1.53
C SER A 33 -11.16 -15.04 2.71
N GLN A 34 -10.40 -15.42 3.73
CA GLN A 34 -10.93 -16.05 4.93
C GLN A 34 -11.89 -15.12 5.67
N GLU A 35 -11.50 -13.86 5.90
CA GLU A 35 -12.37 -12.89 6.56
C GLU A 35 -13.68 -12.67 5.80
N ALA A 36 -13.61 -12.58 4.46
CA ALA A 36 -14.79 -12.45 3.62
C ALA A 36 -15.73 -13.67 3.71
N LEU A 37 -15.18 -14.88 3.86
CA LEU A 37 -15.95 -16.10 4.06
C LEU A 37 -16.57 -16.17 5.46
N THR A 38 -15.80 -15.83 6.49
CA THR A 38 -16.27 -15.75 7.88
C THR A 38 -17.47 -14.83 7.98
N ALA A 39 -17.37 -13.60 7.46
CA ALA A 39 -18.47 -12.66 7.47
C ALA A 39 -19.69 -13.15 6.67
N LEU A 40 -19.49 -13.93 5.60
CA LEU A 40 -20.62 -14.51 4.87
C LEU A 40 -21.37 -15.54 5.73
N VAL A 41 -20.64 -16.42 6.42
CA VAL A 41 -21.21 -17.45 7.31
C VAL A 41 -21.96 -16.82 8.50
N GLU A 42 -21.46 -15.71 9.03
CA GLU A 42 -22.09 -14.94 10.11
C GLU A 42 -23.38 -14.22 9.70
N HIS A 43 -23.58 -14.01 8.40
CA HIS A 43 -24.74 -13.31 7.82
C HIS A 43 -25.58 -14.23 6.92
N PRO A 44 -26.24 -15.27 7.47
CA PRO A 44 -26.97 -16.27 6.69
C PRO A 44 -28.13 -15.71 5.88
N GLU A 45 -28.69 -14.54 6.25
CA GLU A 45 -29.68 -13.80 5.48
C GLU A 45 -29.16 -13.35 4.11
N MET A 46 -27.84 -13.17 3.99
CA MET A 46 -27.22 -12.86 2.71
C MET A 46 -27.34 -14.05 1.77
N HIS A 47 -27.21 -15.30 2.24
CA HIS A 47 -27.29 -16.50 1.39
C HIS A 47 -28.57 -16.58 0.56
N GLN A 48 -29.70 -16.12 1.10
CA GLN A 48 -30.99 -16.12 0.38
C GLN A 48 -31.08 -15.01 -0.67
N LYS A 49 -30.58 -13.81 -0.36
CA LYS A 49 -30.54 -12.68 -1.31
C LYS A 49 -29.53 -12.89 -2.45
N LEU A 50 -28.67 -13.90 -2.30
CA LEU A 50 -27.50 -14.14 -3.14
C LEU A 50 -27.75 -15.04 -4.35
N SER A 51 -28.70 -15.99 -4.28
CA SER A 51 -29.10 -16.77 -5.46
C SER A 51 -29.69 -15.89 -6.57
N GLU A 52 -30.22 -14.73 -6.20
CA GLU A 52 -30.86 -13.79 -7.11
C GLU A 52 -29.88 -12.78 -7.73
N ASN A 53 -28.75 -12.49 -7.06
CA ASN A 53 -27.78 -11.51 -7.54
C ASN A 53 -26.33 -11.81 -7.08
N PRO A 54 -25.56 -12.58 -7.88
CA PRO A 54 -24.16 -12.90 -7.58
C PRO A 54 -23.25 -11.67 -7.43
N GLY A 55 -23.57 -10.55 -8.08
CA GLY A 55 -22.81 -9.31 -7.99
C GLY A 55 -22.82 -8.70 -6.59
N LEU A 56 -23.92 -8.86 -5.85
CA LEU A 56 -24.01 -8.41 -4.46
C LEU A 56 -23.06 -9.17 -3.53
N MET A 57 -22.80 -10.46 -3.80
CA MET A 57 -21.82 -11.24 -3.03
C MET A 57 -20.42 -10.66 -3.15
N GLY A 58 -20.01 -10.43 -4.39
CA GLY A 58 -18.69 -9.89 -4.68
C GLY A 58 -18.51 -8.52 -4.05
N ALA A 59 -19.54 -7.66 -4.12
CA ALA A 59 -19.52 -6.35 -3.49
C ALA A 59 -19.47 -6.42 -1.96
N PHE A 60 -20.25 -7.31 -1.34
CA PHE A 60 -20.24 -7.53 0.11
C PHE A 60 -18.87 -8.02 0.58
N MET A 61 -18.36 -9.11 -0.01
CA MET A 61 -17.05 -9.67 0.32
C MET A 61 -15.94 -8.63 0.12
N THR A 62 -15.98 -7.86 -0.96
CA THR A 62 -15.00 -6.80 -1.23
C THR A 62 -15.03 -5.74 -0.14
N ARG A 63 -16.22 -5.35 0.33
CA ARG A 63 -16.39 -4.37 1.42
C ARG A 63 -15.81 -4.90 2.73
N VAL A 64 -16.11 -6.14 3.09
CA VAL A 64 -15.58 -6.78 4.30
C VAL A 64 -14.06 -6.86 4.24
N ALA A 65 -13.51 -7.43 3.16
CA ALA A 65 -12.07 -7.56 2.97
C ALA A 65 -11.36 -6.19 3.01
N THR A 66 -11.92 -5.15 2.38
CA THR A 66 -11.36 -3.79 2.42
C THR A 66 -11.36 -3.22 3.84
N ARG A 67 -12.42 -3.46 4.63
CA ARG A 67 -12.49 -3.01 6.02
C ARG A 67 -11.43 -3.71 6.88
N TYR A 68 -11.27 -5.03 6.70
CA TYR A 68 -10.24 -5.80 7.37
C TYR A 68 -8.84 -5.28 7.02
N ALA A 69 -8.55 -5.10 5.73
CA ALA A 69 -7.28 -4.56 5.26
C ALA A 69 -6.96 -3.19 5.88
N SER A 70 -7.96 -2.31 5.97
CA SER A 70 -7.81 -1.01 6.61
C SER A 70 -7.44 -1.13 8.09
N ARG A 71 -8.12 -2.04 8.82
CA ARG A 71 -7.83 -2.32 10.24
C ARG A 71 -6.43 -2.88 10.44
N GLU A 72 -6.05 -3.92 9.69
CA GLU A 72 -4.73 -4.54 9.79
C GLU A 72 -3.60 -3.55 9.50
N ARG A 73 -3.80 -2.68 8.49
CA ARG A 73 -2.85 -1.61 8.20
C ARG A 73 -2.73 -0.64 9.37
N TYR A 74 -3.85 -0.21 9.94
CA TYR A 74 -3.85 0.68 11.10
C TYR A 74 -3.09 0.04 12.27
N ASP A 75 -3.39 -1.22 12.59
CA ASP A 75 -2.75 -1.97 13.66
C ASP A 75 -1.25 -2.18 13.39
N TYR A 76 -0.87 -2.41 12.13
CA TYR A 76 0.54 -2.44 11.72
C TYR A 76 1.22 -1.10 11.98
N THR A 77 0.60 0.01 11.56
CA THR A 77 1.18 1.34 11.73
C THR A 77 1.33 1.73 13.20
N VAL A 78 0.33 1.43 14.04
CA VAL A 78 0.40 1.66 15.48
C VAL A 78 1.53 0.85 16.12
N ARG A 79 1.68 -0.43 15.76
CA ARG A 79 2.69 -1.32 16.36
C ARG A 79 4.11 -1.04 15.86
N SER A 80 4.28 -0.74 14.57
CA SER A 80 5.60 -0.60 13.94
C SER A 80 6.11 0.84 13.89
N ALA A 81 5.24 1.82 14.14
CA ALA A 81 5.47 3.24 13.84
C ALA A 81 5.88 3.49 12.38
N ARG A 82 5.52 2.58 11.46
CA ARG A 82 5.77 2.70 10.02
C ARG A 82 4.45 2.79 9.26
N TYR A 83 4.37 3.74 8.34
CA TYR A 83 3.20 3.93 7.49
C TYR A 83 3.32 3.11 6.21
N LEU A 84 2.25 2.36 5.86
CA LEU A 84 2.16 1.61 4.61
C LEU A 84 1.27 2.35 3.61
N TYR A 85 1.85 2.72 2.49
CA TYR A 85 1.16 3.43 1.42
C TYR A 85 0.40 2.47 0.51
N THR A 86 -0.80 2.86 0.13
CA THR A 86 -1.57 2.22 -0.94
C THR A 86 -1.35 2.93 -2.28
N PRO A 87 -1.57 2.27 -3.42
CA PRO A 87 -1.50 2.91 -4.73
C PRO A 87 -2.48 4.08 -4.90
N ALA A 88 -3.62 4.05 -4.19
CA ALA A 88 -4.59 5.13 -4.21
C ALA A 88 -4.04 6.40 -3.54
N GLU A 89 -3.37 6.25 -2.39
CA GLU A 89 -2.76 7.37 -1.67
C GLU A 89 -1.58 7.96 -2.43
N VAL A 90 -0.73 7.11 -3.02
CA VAL A 90 0.37 7.58 -3.89
C VAL A 90 -0.16 8.35 -5.10
N ARG A 91 -1.25 7.88 -5.71
CA ARG A 91 -1.93 8.61 -6.79
C ARG A 91 -2.43 9.97 -6.29
N GLY A 92 -3.09 10.03 -5.13
CA GLY A 92 -3.56 11.28 -4.54
C GLY A 92 -2.43 12.27 -4.24
N LEU A 93 -1.28 11.78 -3.79
CA LEU A 93 -0.07 12.58 -3.58
C LEU A 93 0.49 13.14 -4.90
N LEU A 94 0.53 12.35 -5.96
CA LEU A 94 0.97 12.83 -7.27
C LEU A 94 0.01 13.88 -7.85
N GLU A 95 -1.30 13.71 -7.65
CA GLU A 95 -2.34 14.61 -8.17
C GLU A 95 -2.40 15.95 -7.45
N ASN A 96 -2.14 15.98 -6.15
CA ASN A 96 -2.49 17.14 -5.31
C ASN A 96 -1.31 17.74 -4.53
N ALA A 97 -0.17 17.05 -4.46
CA ALA A 97 0.93 17.43 -3.57
C ALA A 97 2.28 17.56 -4.28
N TYR A 98 2.67 16.53 -5.01
CA TYR A 98 4.07 16.33 -5.38
C TYR A 98 4.66 17.42 -6.27
N TRP A 99 3.84 18.01 -7.14
CA TRP A 99 4.24 19.05 -8.09
C TRP A 99 3.93 20.48 -7.62
N ASP A 100 3.35 20.64 -6.43
CA ASP A 100 3.07 21.95 -5.85
C ASP A 100 4.30 22.46 -5.10
N GLU A 101 4.97 23.46 -5.67
CA GLU A 101 6.18 24.05 -5.09
C GLU A 101 5.91 24.75 -3.76
N SER A 102 4.71 25.31 -3.57
CA SER A 102 4.36 25.99 -2.31
C SER A 102 4.36 25.03 -1.12
N LEU A 103 3.99 23.78 -1.36
CA LEU A 103 4.01 22.74 -0.35
C LEU A 103 5.43 22.28 -0.04
N ARG A 104 6.36 22.32 -1.02
CA ARG A 104 7.78 21.98 -0.84
C ARG A 104 8.52 23.00 0.02
N GLU A 105 8.25 24.28 -0.17
CA GLU A 105 8.87 25.37 0.62
C GLU A 105 8.47 25.30 2.10
N THR A 106 7.24 24.90 2.40
CA THR A 106 6.74 24.73 3.78
C THR A 106 7.12 23.40 4.45
N SER A 107 7.68 22.45 3.70
CA SER A 107 8.01 21.10 4.19
C SER A 107 9.51 20.85 4.33
N VAL A 108 10.29 21.92 4.56
CA VAL A 108 11.71 21.82 4.96
C VAL A 108 11.77 21.40 6.44
N PRO A 109 12.29 20.20 6.77
CA PRO A 109 12.47 19.79 8.15
C PRO A 109 13.43 20.75 8.86
N THR A 110 12.98 21.44 9.90
CA THR A 110 13.85 22.35 10.67
C THR A 110 14.63 21.62 11.77
N GLY A 111 14.41 20.32 11.94
CA GLY A 111 15.13 19.49 12.91
C GLY A 111 15.01 17.98 12.64
N PRO A 112 15.81 17.17 13.34
CA PRO A 112 15.84 15.71 13.19
C PRO A 112 14.52 14.99 13.58
N ASP A 113 13.66 15.65 14.37
CA ASP A 113 12.33 15.17 14.77
C ASP A 113 11.19 15.77 13.94
N ASP A 114 11.51 16.62 12.95
CA ASP A 114 10.54 17.38 12.17
C ASP A 114 10.12 16.54 10.94
N ARG A 115 9.38 15.45 11.21
CA ARG A 115 8.77 14.59 10.16
C ARG A 115 7.44 15.14 9.63
N THR A 116 7.23 16.44 9.78
CA THR A 116 6.06 17.17 9.30
C THR A 116 6.10 17.37 7.79
N ALA A 117 5.02 17.51 7.05
CA ALA A 117 3.63 17.08 7.19
C ALA A 117 2.98 17.57 5.89
N LEU A 118 2.80 16.71 4.88
CA LEU A 118 1.84 17.02 3.82
C LEU A 118 0.57 16.22 4.07
N LEU A 119 -0.45 16.94 4.55
CA LEU A 119 -1.82 16.47 4.64
C LEU A 119 -2.43 16.58 3.25
N VAL A 120 -2.30 15.52 2.46
CA VAL A 120 -2.97 15.44 1.16
C VAL A 120 -3.67 14.09 1.05
N HIS A 121 -4.99 14.20 1.12
CA HIS A 121 -6.02 13.16 1.29
C HIS A 121 -6.08 12.51 2.68
N GLU A 122 -7.18 12.82 3.41
CA GLU A 122 -7.73 12.11 4.57
C GLU A 122 -6.74 11.25 5.38
N HIS A 123 -5.74 11.89 5.99
CA HIS A 123 -4.83 11.34 7.02
C HIS A 123 -3.50 10.70 6.56
N VAL A 124 -3.05 10.88 5.33
CA VAL A 124 -1.69 10.43 4.93
C VAL A 124 -0.66 11.54 5.11
N CYS A 125 0.42 11.27 5.86
CA CYS A 125 1.57 12.16 5.98
C CYS A 125 2.81 11.47 5.39
N ILE A 126 3.26 11.94 4.22
CA ILE A 126 4.57 11.58 3.65
C ILE A 126 5.51 12.77 3.69
N ALA A 127 6.79 12.53 3.97
CA ALA A 127 7.82 13.51 3.64
C ALA A 127 7.98 13.51 2.12
N LEU A 128 7.74 14.65 1.44
CA LEU A 128 7.90 14.74 -0.03
C LEU A 128 9.28 14.26 -0.49
N TRP A 129 10.31 14.41 0.35
CA TRP A 129 11.65 13.87 0.17
C TRP A 129 11.72 12.34 -0.03
N ASP A 130 10.88 11.57 0.65
CA ASP A 130 10.81 10.12 0.44
C ASP A 130 10.14 9.77 -0.89
N LEU A 131 9.19 10.61 -1.33
CA LEU A 131 8.55 10.49 -2.63
C LEU A 131 9.51 10.85 -3.77
N ASP A 132 10.31 11.92 -3.61
CA ASP A 132 11.36 12.34 -4.57
C ASP A 132 12.34 11.19 -4.81
N ALA A 133 12.92 10.66 -3.75
CA ALA A 133 13.91 9.60 -3.87
C ALA A 133 13.31 8.27 -4.37
N ALA A 134 12.02 8.01 -4.11
CA ALA A 134 11.34 6.88 -4.71
C ALA A 134 11.12 7.07 -6.22
N ILE A 135 10.75 8.28 -6.66
CA ILE A 135 10.60 8.63 -8.09
C ILE A 135 11.94 8.54 -8.82
N GLU A 136 13.02 9.04 -8.24
CA GLU A 136 14.37 8.92 -8.78
C GLU A 136 14.80 7.45 -9.00
N SER A 137 14.29 6.54 -8.18
CA SER A 137 14.56 5.10 -8.30
C SER A 137 13.77 4.39 -9.41
N LEU A 138 12.77 5.05 -10.00
CA LEU A 138 11.98 4.50 -11.10
C LEU A 138 12.76 4.49 -12.41
N SER A 139 12.30 3.67 -13.36
CA SER A 139 12.81 3.74 -14.73
C SER A 139 12.51 5.11 -15.35
N GLY A 140 13.39 5.62 -16.22
CA GLY A 140 13.15 6.92 -16.88
C GLY A 140 11.84 6.96 -17.69
N MET A 141 11.39 5.80 -18.19
CA MET A 141 10.11 5.65 -18.86
C MET A 141 8.93 5.83 -17.90
N ASP A 142 8.99 5.26 -16.70
CA ASP A 142 7.94 5.40 -15.69
C ASP A 142 7.92 6.81 -15.11
N GLN A 143 9.09 7.41 -14.85
CA GLN A 143 9.19 8.82 -14.47
C GLN A 143 8.51 9.71 -15.51
N MET A 144 8.83 9.54 -16.80
CA MET A 144 8.21 10.31 -17.88
C MET A 144 6.68 10.14 -17.92
N ARG A 145 6.17 8.92 -17.74
CA ARG A 145 4.73 8.64 -17.71
C ARG A 145 4.03 9.35 -16.56
N LEU A 146 4.63 9.32 -15.37
CA LEU A 146 4.08 9.99 -14.19
C LEU A 146 4.11 11.51 -14.37
N THR A 147 5.21 12.08 -14.87
CA THR A 147 5.31 13.52 -15.16
C THR A 147 4.25 13.97 -16.14
N ARG A 148 4.15 13.33 -17.31
CA ARG A 148 3.16 13.70 -18.33
C ARG A 148 1.74 13.64 -17.79
N ARG A 149 1.43 12.60 -17.01
CA ARG A 149 0.08 12.43 -16.46
C ARG A 149 -0.24 13.45 -15.37
N PHE A 150 0.63 13.58 -14.37
CA PHE A 150 0.30 14.27 -13.12
C PHE A 150 0.83 15.72 -13.05
N ARG A 151 1.90 16.05 -13.77
CA ARG A 151 2.42 17.42 -13.87
C ARG A 151 1.82 18.14 -15.07
N ASP A 152 1.89 17.52 -16.24
CA ASP A 152 1.53 18.16 -17.51
C ASP A 152 0.03 18.02 -17.83
N GLY A 153 -0.69 17.17 -17.09
CA GLY A 153 -2.12 16.96 -17.24
C GLY A 153 -2.51 16.19 -18.50
N GLU A 154 -1.58 15.48 -19.14
CA GLU A 154 -1.87 14.72 -20.35
C GLU A 154 -2.94 13.63 -20.09
N GLU A 155 -3.88 13.53 -21.01
CA GLU A 155 -4.85 12.44 -21.02
C GLU A 155 -4.24 11.13 -21.54
N TYR A 156 -4.86 10.00 -21.21
CA TYR A 156 -4.41 8.71 -21.70
C TYR A 156 -4.80 8.55 -23.18
N PRO A 157 -3.83 8.47 -24.12
CA PRO A 157 -4.16 8.28 -25.52
C PRO A 157 -4.77 6.89 -25.80
N THR A 158 -4.49 5.91 -24.93
CA THR A 158 -4.97 4.53 -25.06
C THR A 158 -5.15 3.87 -23.69
N ASP A 159 -5.94 2.80 -23.66
CA ASP A 159 -6.05 1.90 -22.51
C ASP A 159 -4.71 1.29 -22.09
N ALA A 160 -3.81 1.04 -23.06
CA ALA A 160 -2.47 0.56 -22.78
C ALA A 160 -1.64 1.61 -22.03
N ALA A 161 -1.77 2.89 -22.42
CA ALA A 161 -1.12 4.01 -21.72
C ALA A 161 -1.66 4.18 -20.30
N ARG A 162 -2.99 4.09 -20.10
CA ARG A 162 -3.60 4.10 -18.76
C ARG A 162 -3.01 3.00 -17.87
N LYS A 163 -2.99 1.76 -18.36
CA LYS A 163 -2.40 0.62 -17.63
C LYS A 163 -0.90 0.77 -17.38
N ALA A 164 -0.18 1.49 -18.24
CA ALA A 164 1.25 1.74 -18.03
C ALA A 164 1.46 2.74 -16.89
N VAL A 165 0.63 3.78 -16.79
CA VAL A 165 0.64 4.71 -15.66
C VAL A 165 0.24 4.01 -14.36
N ASP A 166 -0.82 3.19 -14.37
CA ASP A 166 -1.22 2.42 -13.19
C ASP A 166 -0.07 1.54 -12.65
N ARG A 167 0.65 0.85 -13.55
CA ARG A 167 1.82 0.05 -13.16
C ARG A 167 2.99 0.90 -12.64
N ALA A 168 3.19 2.11 -13.17
CA ALA A 168 4.19 3.03 -12.66
C ALA A 168 3.85 3.47 -11.23
N ILE A 169 2.57 3.70 -10.93
CA ILE A 169 2.09 4.01 -9.57
C ILE A 169 2.28 2.81 -8.64
N ASP A 170 1.95 1.59 -9.08
CA ASP A 170 2.18 0.38 -8.29
C ASP A 170 3.67 0.20 -7.97
N THR A 171 4.54 0.41 -8.96
CA THR A 171 5.99 0.33 -8.80
C THR A 171 6.49 1.41 -7.83
N LEU A 172 6.01 2.65 -7.96
CA LEU A 172 6.35 3.73 -7.05
C LEU A 172 5.92 3.43 -5.61
N THR A 173 4.71 2.92 -5.44
CA THR A 173 4.17 2.50 -4.13
C THR A 173 5.07 1.45 -3.50
N GLN A 174 5.50 0.45 -4.28
CA GLN A 174 6.45 -0.55 -3.81
C GLN A 174 7.78 0.08 -3.38
N ARG A 175 8.35 1.00 -4.17
CA ARG A 175 9.63 1.67 -3.84
C ARG A 175 9.57 2.50 -2.56
N ILE A 176 8.48 3.25 -2.36
CA ILE A 176 8.25 4.03 -1.13
C ILE A 176 8.17 3.08 0.07
N ASN A 177 7.33 2.05 -0.02
CA ASN A 177 7.15 1.10 1.07
C ASN A 177 8.42 0.29 1.36
N GLU A 178 9.21 -0.09 0.34
CA GLU A 178 10.51 -0.73 0.52
C GLU A 178 11.46 0.16 1.32
N ARG A 179 11.53 1.45 0.98
CA ARG A 179 12.41 2.41 1.65
C ARG A 179 12.02 2.63 3.11
N ILE A 180 10.74 2.85 3.37
CA ILE A 180 10.21 3.10 4.73
C ILE A 180 10.37 1.86 5.62
N ASN A 181 10.27 0.66 5.02
CA ASN A 181 10.38 -0.59 5.75
C ASN A 181 11.79 -1.19 5.77
N ARG A 182 12.80 -0.53 5.20
CA ARG A 182 14.19 -0.95 5.37
C ARG A 182 14.50 -1.00 6.85
N THR A 183 14.74 -2.21 7.35
CA THR A 183 15.35 -2.40 8.66
C THR A 183 16.66 -1.62 8.65
N PRO A 184 16.87 -0.67 9.58
CA PRO A 184 18.18 -0.07 9.76
C PRO A 184 19.15 -1.24 9.87
N VAL A 185 20.14 -1.30 8.98
CA VAL A 185 21.26 -2.20 9.18
C VAL A 185 21.83 -1.76 10.52
N ASP A 186 21.78 -2.64 11.53
CA ASP A 186 22.43 -2.39 12.80
C ASP A 186 23.90 -2.07 12.48
N HIS A 187 24.21 -0.78 12.45
CA HIS A 187 25.58 -0.33 12.50
C HIS A 187 26.04 -0.67 13.90
N ASP A 188 26.66 -1.84 14.00
CA ASP A 188 27.54 -2.29 15.08
C ASP A 188 27.88 -1.13 16.02
N GLY A 189 27.09 -1.01 17.09
CA GLY A 189 27.32 0.02 18.10
C GLY A 189 28.73 -0.14 18.66
N PRO A 190 29.30 0.89 19.29
CA PRO A 190 30.71 0.95 19.72
C PRO A 190 31.19 -0.15 20.71
N GLY A 191 30.35 -1.15 21.00
CA GLY A 191 30.64 -2.36 21.79
C GLY A 191 31.05 -3.62 20.99
N SER A 192 31.08 -3.64 19.65
CA SER A 192 31.48 -4.83 18.87
C SER A 192 33.00 -5.06 18.78
N ARG A 193 33.74 -4.77 19.85
CA ARG A 193 35.14 -5.19 19.94
C ARG A 193 35.19 -6.70 20.10
N LYS A 194 35.58 -7.41 19.02
CA LYS A 194 36.14 -8.76 19.12
C LYS A 194 37.17 -8.76 20.24
N ALA A 195 36.86 -9.48 21.32
CA ALA A 195 37.76 -9.66 22.45
C ALA A 195 39.15 -10.06 21.93
N GLY A 196 40.16 -9.29 22.30
CA GLY A 196 41.54 -9.54 21.93
C GLY A 196 41.93 -10.96 22.31
N ARG A 197 42.34 -11.75 21.33
CA ARG A 197 43.09 -12.98 21.54
C ARG A 197 44.39 -12.59 22.22
N MET A 198 44.52 -12.83 23.52
CA MET A 198 45.77 -12.60 24.23
C MET A 198 46.89 -13.47 23.60
N PRO A 199 48.10 -12.93 23.41
CA PRO A 199 49.24 -13.74 23.01
C PRO A 199 49.60 -14.69 24.15
N ALA A 200 49.82 -15.96 23.81
CA ALA A 200 50.31 -16.97 24.75
C ALA A 200 51.69 -16.54 25.27
N ALA A 201 51.84 -16.54 26.60
CA ALA A 201 53.13 -16.34 27.25
C ALA A 201 54.07 -17.51 26.94
N VAL A 202 55.34 -17.17 26.72
CA VAL A 202 56.48 -18.06 26.48
C VAL A 202 56.82 -18.86 27.73
#